data_AF-A0A930V2E5-F1
#
_entry.id   AF-A0A930V2E5-F1
#
_cell.length_a   1.000
_cell.length_b   1.000
_cell.length_c   1.000
_cell.angle_alpha   90.00
_cell.angle_beta   90.00
_cell.angle_gamma   90.00
#
_symmetry.space_group_name_H-M   'P 1'
#
loop_
_entity.id
_entity.type
_entity.pdbx_description
1 polymer ?
#
loop_
_entity_poly.entity_id
_entity_poly.type
_entity_poly.pdbx_seq_one_letter_code
_entity_poly.pdbx_strand_id
1 'polypeptide(L)'
;MAGSVLVPPDPAARDVPDARGPRRLTDDPATVLTLWREHDVVPDRATPWRDVVAEFDVPVDARASADLVRPLLDDPELHWTPGLRRGVLALLPRSTAMVRVVLSWEWSVEAADFSVHSLEPEPFSSDDLVALERWLRDAARRLASEADAVEAAVTRVVDDVVSGLDRSAPPRLTSTPADGDAVDDSDDAPGRTIGTAVLGTRVAGPNAGSGHGRVDVRLPDPGDPGHEVLVDVSTGRLLGHRTTLADEGDPWAFRYVVVDEVEAGPAEGPADVVPADLVHWHDQHIQRQMLADDARQALVHLLAGLDAPASVGYRG
;
A
#
# COMPACT_ATOMS: atom_id res chain seq x y z
N MET A 1 -47.64 -28.30 -34.95
CA MET A 1 -47.25 -27.55 -33.74
C MET A 1 -46.79 -28.57 -32.71
N ALA A 2 -45.48 -28.79 -32.61
CA ALA A 2 -44.87 -29.70 -31.64
C ALA A 2 -43.89 -28.86 -30.80
N GLY A 3 -44.12 -28.77 -29.50
CA GLY A 3 -43.28 -28.04 -28.56
C GLY A 3 -42.07 -28.88 -28.17
N SER A 4 -40.87 -28.36 -28.43
CA SER A 4 -39.62 -28.92 -27.91
C SER A 4 -39.47 -28.56 -26.44
N VAL A 5 -39.42 -29.59 -25.59
CA VAL A 5 -39.03 -29.49 -24.19
C VAL A 5 -37.51 -29.29 -24.13
N LEU A 6 -37.08 -28.15 -23.59
CA LEU A 6 -35.69 -27.88 -23.23
C LEU A 6 -35.30 -28.79 -22.05
N VAL A 7 -34.48 -29.80 -22.32
CA VAL A 7 -33.80 -30.58 -21.28
C VAL A 7 -32.65 -29.70 -20.74
N PRO A 8 -32.56 -29.45 -19.42
CA PRO A 8 -31.44 -28.71 -18.85
C PRO A 8 -30.14 -29.51 -19.04
N PRO A 9 -29.01 -28.84 -19.30
CA PRO A 9 -27.73 -29.52 -19.47
C PRO A 9 -27.35 -30.27 -18.18
N ASP A 10 -26.89 -31.50 -18.36
CA ASP A 10 -26.41 -32.37 -17.29
C ASP A 10 -25.24 -31.69 -16.54
N PRO A 11 -25.36 -31.42 -15.23
CA PRO A 11 -24.30 -30.81 -14.44
C PRO A 11 -23.05 -31.70 -14.30
N ALA A 12 -23.11 -32.97 -14.69
CA ALA A 12 -21.96 -33.89 -14.68
C ALA A 12 -21.03 -33.73 -15.91
N ALA A 13 -21.37 -32.89 -16.89
CA ALA A 13 -20.56 -32.70 -18.10
C ALA A 13 -19.48 -31.59 -17.99
N ARG A 14 -19.23 -31.03 -16.81
CA ARG A 14 -18.30 -29.90 -16.61
C ARG A 14 -16.86 -30.25 -16.24
N ASP A 15 -16.53 -31.52 -16.05
CA ASP A 15 -15.16 -31.96 -15.80
C ASP A 15 -14.66 -32.87 -16.91
N VAL A 16 -14.38 -32.28 -18.08
CA VAL A 16 -13.34 -32.83 -18.94
C VAL A 16 -12.09 -32.00 -18.63
N PRO A 17 -11.11 -32.53 -17.87
CA PRO A 17 -9.84 -31.85 -17.72
C PRO A 17 -9.26 -31.65 -19.11
N ASP A 18 -8.84 -30.43 -19.41
CA ASP A 18 -8.09 -30.14 -20.63
C ASP A 18 -7.00 -31.20 -20.78
N ALA A 19 -6.95 -31.87 -21.94
CA ALA A 19 -6.06 -33.01 -22.20
C ALA A 19 -4.57 -32.60 -22.23
N ARG A 20 -4.29 -31.33 -21.93
CA ARG A 20 -2.99 -30.82 -21.49
C ARG A 20 -2.96 -30.94 -19.96
N GLY A 21 -2.48 -32.07 -19.46
CA GLY A 21 -2.19 -32.23 -18.03
C GLY A 21 -1.27 -31.11 -17.51
N PRO A 22 -1.08 -30.97 -16.18
CA PRO A 22 -0.21 -29.95 -15.61
C PRO A 22 1.14 -30.00 -16.34
N ARG A 23 1.49 -28.90 -17.01
CA ARG A 23 2.78 -28.78 -17.72
C ARG A 23 3.86 -29.17 -16.72
N ARG A 24 4.74 -30.10 -17.11
CA ARG A 24 5.91 -30.45 -16.30
C ARG A 24 6.70 -29.17 -16.09
N LEU A 25 6.59 -28.60 -14.90
CA LEU A 25 7.44 -27.50 -14.49
C LEU A 25 8.86 -28.06 -14.50
N THR A 26 9.70 -27.58 -15.41
CA THR A 26 11.11 -27.96 -15.48
C THR A 26 11.80 -27.61 -14.17
N ASP A 27 12.75 -28.41 -13.71
CA ASP A 27 13.59 -28.12 -12.54
C ASP A 27 14.99 -27.65 -12.98
N ASP A 28 15.09 -27.10 -14.20
CA ASP A 28 16.33 -26.55 -14.71
C ASP A 28 16.74 -25.32 -13.90
N PRO A 29 17.89 -25.35 -13.19
CA PRO A 29 18.34 -24.21 -12.37
C PRO A 29 18.62 -22.95 -13.19
N ALA A 30 18.75 -23.04 -14.53
CA ALA A 30 18.87 -21.87 -15.39
C ALA A 30 17.55 -21.09 -15.52
N THR A 31 16.40 -21.73 -15.25
CA THR A 31 15.06 -21.13 -15.43
C THR A 31 14.20 -21.20 -14.18
N VAL A 32 14.61 -21.99 -13.17
CA VAL A 32 13.87 -22.18 -11.92
C VAL A 32 14.76 -22.01 -10.70
N LEU A 33 14.23 -21.32 -9.70
CA LEU A 33 14.84 -21.18 -8.39
C LEU A 33 13.79 -21.42 -7.30
N THR A 34 14.07 -22.34 -6.38
CA THR A 34 13.25 -22.54 -5.18
C THR A 34 14.00 -22.03 -3.96
N LEU A 35 13.42 -21.07 -3.26
CA LEU A 35 13.93 -20.50 -2.02
C LEU A 35 13.09 -21.02 -0.85
N TRP A 36 13.74 -21.64 0.12
CA TRP A 36 13.10 -21.97 1.39
C TRP A 36 12.68 -20.67 2.09
N ARG A 37 11.52 -20.70 2.75
CA ARG A 37 10.96 -19.52 3.42
C ARG A 37 11.93 -18.88 4.43
N GLU A 38 12.66 -19.69 5.17
CA GLU A 38 13.68 -19.23 6.14
C GLU A 38 14.87 -18.50 5.50
N HIS A 39 15.10 -18.71 4.20
CA HIS A 39 16.15 -18.05 3.42
C HIS A 39 15.62 -16.88 2.59
N ASP A 40 14.32 -16.57 2.66
CA ASP A 40 13.69 -15.46 1.92
C ASP A 40 13.66 -14.19 2.79
N VAL A 41 14.86 -13.68 3.11
CA VAL A 41 15.05 -12.52 3.99
C VAL A 41 15.02 -11.24 3.13
N VAL A 42 13.80 -10.76 2.86
CA VAL A 42 13.45 -9.62 1.98
C VAL A 42 14.19 -8.28 2.28
N PRO A 43 14.76 -7.99 3.47
CA PRO A 43 15.53 -6.76 3.67
C PRO A 43 16.96 -6.76 3.12
N ASP A 44 17.64 -7.91 3.05
CA ASP A 44 19.10 -7.96 2.83
C ASP A 44 19.51 -7.89 1.35
N ARG A 45 18.58 -8.22 0.45
CA ARG A 45 18.81 -8.28 -1.01
C ARG A 45 18.37 -7.03 -1.76
N ALA A 46 17.64 -6.15 -1.10
CA ALA A 46 17.16 -4.91 -1.70
C ALA A 46 18.28 -3.88 -1.83
N THR A 47 18.07 -2.86 -2.68
CA THR A 47 19.03 -1.77 -2.88
C THR A 47 19.37 -1.03 -1.58
N PRO A 48 20.49 -0.27 -1.55
CA PRO A 48 20.86 0.51 -0.37
C PRO A 48 19.72 1.39 0.15
N TRP A 49 19.66 1.55 1.46
CA TRP A 49 18.70 2.43 2.12
C TRP A 49 18.85 3.87 1.62
N ARG A 50 17.73 4.55 1.37
CA ARG A 50 17.67 5.97 1.04
C ARG A 50 16.48 6.65 1.71
N ASP A 51 16.60 7.94 1.93
CA ASP A 51 15.53 8.78 2.48
C ASP A 51 14.86 9.57 1.36
N VAL A 52 13.53 9.55 1.33
CA VAL A 52 12.67 10.28 0.40
C VAL A 52 11.90 11.36 1.15
N VAL A 53 11.89 12.58 0.61
CA VAL A 53 11.05 13.67 1.12
C VAL A 53 9.70 13.64 0.41
N ALA A 54 8.63 13.33 1.14
CA ALA A 54 7.26 13.34 0.63
C ALA A 54 6.52 14.59 1.12
N GLU A 55 6.00 15.38 0.20
CA GLU A 55 5.14 16.53 0.47
C GLU A 55 3.67 16.19 0.17
N PHE A 56 2.77 16.64 1.03
CA PHE A 56 1.34 16.36 0.95
C PHE A 56 0.53 17.64 1.09
N ASP A 57 -0.50 17.81 0.27
CA ASP A 57 -1.47 18.88 0.49
C ASP A 57 -2.41 18.47 1.62
N VAL A 58 -2.46 19.27 2.68
CA VAL A 58 -3.36 19.05 3.83
C VAL A 58 -4.18 20.32 4.12
N PRO A 59 -5.37 20.19 4.73
CA PRO A 59 -6.14 21.36 5.17
C PRO A 59 -5.34 22.24 6.14
N VAL A 60 -5.45 23.57 6.00
CA VAL A 60 -4.73 24.55 6.84
C VAL A 60 -5.09 24.42 8.33
N ASP A 61 -6.31 23.99 8.63
CA ASP A 61 -6.83 23.75 9.98
C ASP A 61 -6.43 22.38 10.54
N ALA A 62 -5.78 21.51 9.74
CA ALA A 62 -5.44 20.16 10.17
C ALA A 62 -4.56 20.18 11.42
N ARG A 63 -3.47 20.97 11.42
CA ARG A 63 -2.57 21.08 12.58
C ARG A 63 -3.28 21.57 13.84
N ALA A 64 -4.15 22.58 13.69
CA ALA A 64 -4.88 23.18 14.81
C ALA A 64 -5.89 22.20 15.42
N SER A 65 -6.43 21.26 14.62
CA SER A 65 -7.41 20.29 15.11
C SER A 65 -6.91 19.38 16.22
N ALA A 66 -5.59 19.16 16.33
CA ALA A 66 -4.97 18.36 17.38
C ALA A 66 -4.50 19.16 18.60
N ASP A 67 -4.62 20.49 18.63
CA ASP A 67 -3.97 21.32 19.66
C ASP A 67 -4.46 21.02 21.09
N LEU A 68 -5.73 20.62 21.26
CA LEU A 68 -6.29 20.25 22.55
C LEU A 68 -5.79 18.90 23.07
N VAL A 69 -5.50 17.96 22.18
CA VAL A 69 -5.08 16.60 22.55
C VAL A 69 -3.57 16.43 22.54
N ARG A 70 -2.82 17.29 21.84
CA ARG A 70 -1.36 17.18 21.73
C ARG A 70 -0.62 17.08 23.07
N PRO A 71 -1.02 17.79 24.15
CA PRO A 71 -0.40 17.61 25.47
C PRO A 71 -0.54 16.20 26.07
N LEU A 72 -1.49 15.41 25.57
CA LEU A 72 -1.76 14.04 26.02
C LEU A 72 -0.93 13.00 25.27
N LEU A 73 -0.30 13.39 24.16
CA LEU A 73 0.39 12.52 23.21
C LEU A 73 1.90 12.64 23.36
N ASP A 74 2.60 11.51 23.27
CA ASP A 74 4.06 11.41 23.31
C ASP A 74 4.53 10.41 22.25
N ASP A 75 4.96 10.93 21.09
CA ASP A 75 5.27 10.13 19.90
C ASP A 75 4.10 9.20 19.50
N PRO A 76 2.92 9.76 19.17
CA PRO A 76 1.72 8.99 18.94
C PRO A 76 1.75 8.22 17.62
N GLU A 77 1.18 7.02 17.60
CA GLU A 77 0.91 6.27 16.38
C GLU A 77 -0.59 6.20 16.12
N LEU A 78 -1.01 6.65 14.93
CA LEU A 78 -2.40 6.63 14.49
C LEU A 78 -2.58 5.69 13.31
N HIS A 79 -3.39 4.65 13.47
CA HIS A 79 -3.70 3.69 12.41
C HIS A 79 -5.14 3.85 11.94
N TRP A 80 -5.29 4.01 10.63
CA TRP A 80 -6.59 4.14 9.99
C TRP A 80 -6.84 2.95 9.07
N THR A 81 -7.92 2.21 9.33
CA THR A 81 -8.44 1.21 8.41
C THR A 81 -9.74 1.73 7.82
N PRO A 82 -9.74 2.19 6.56
CA PRO A 82 -10.98 2.56 5.88
C PRO A 82 -11.82 1.31 5.58
N GLY A 83 -13.13 1.47 5.57
CA GLY A 83 -14.01 0.45 5.01
C GLY A 83 -15.40 0.97 4.72
N LEU A 84 -16.00 0.43 3.64
CA LEU A 84 -17.31 0.87 3.12
C LEU A 84 -18.46 0.71 4.12
N ARG A 85 -18.30 -0.16 5.12
CA ARG A 85 -19.31 -0.42 6.16
C ARG A 85 -18.74 -0.40 7.57
N ARG A 86 -17.45 -0.70 7.72
CA ARG A 86 -16.76 -0.73 9.00
C ARG A 86 -15.45 0.04 8.86
N GLY A 87 -15.18 0.93 9.80
CA GLY A 87 -13.90 1.62 9.88
C GLY A 87 -13.39 1.62 11.30
N VAL A 88 -12.06 1.73 11.41
CA VAL A 88 -11.37 1.80 12.70
C VAL A 88 -10.32 2.90 12.61
N LEU A 89 -10.27 3.71 13.66
CA LEU A 89 -9.18 4.64 13.93
C LEU A 89 -8.60 4.26 15.30
N ALA A 90 -7.37 3.77 15.31
CA ALA A 90 -6.68 3.33 16.52
C ALA A 90 -5.50 4.26 16.80
N LEU A 91 -5.47 4.85 17.99
CA LEU A 91 -4.41 5.70 18.49
C LEU A 91 -3.64 4.95 19.59
N LEU A 92 -2.32 4.83 19.42
CA LEU A 92 -1.38 4.60 20.50
C LEU A 92 -0.84 5.97 20.93
N PRO A 93 -1.32 6.54 22.04
CA PRO A 93 -1.03 7.93 22.39
C PRO A 93 0.40 8.14 22.89
N ARG A 94 1.05 7.07 23.37
CA ARG A 94 2.41 7.10 23.92
C ARG A 94 3.16 5.85 23.49
N SER A 95 4.37 6.01 22.97
CA SER A 95 5.21 4.89 22.49
C SER A 95 5.58 3.85 23.58
N THR A 96 5.53 4.23 24.86
CA THR A 96 5.92 3.37 25.99
C THR A 96 4.75 2.86 26.84
N ALA A 97 3.54 3.39 26.65
CA ALA A 97 2.39 3.03 27.47
C ALA A 97 1.57 1.93 26.80
N MET A 98 1.10 0.95 27.58
CA MET A 98 0.12 -0.04 27.11
C MET A 98 -1.29 0.55 27.10
N VAL A 99 -1.45 1.68 26.40
CA VAL A 99 -2.70 2.41 26.21
C VAL A 99 -3.04 2.39 24.73
N ARG A 100 -4.27 2.00 24.40
CA ARG A 100 -4.81 2.05 23.04
C ARG A 100 -6.19 2.71 23.09
N VAL A 101 -6.34 3.80 22.36
CA VAL A 101 -7.63 4.50 22.19
C VAL A 101 -8.18 4.08 20.82
N VAL A 102 -9.42 3.63 20.78
CA VAL A 102 -10.04 3.12 19.55
C VAL A 102 -11.36 3.83 19.31
N LEU A 103 -11.54 4.31 18.09
CA LEU A 103 -12.83 4.70 17.55
C LEU A 103 -13.20 3.71 16.44
N SER A 104 -14.27 2.96 16.63
CA SER A 104 -14.75 1.99 15.64
C SER A 104 -16.20 2.25 15.27
N TRP A 105 -16.57 2.11 14.01
CA TRP A 105 -17.94 2.35 13.58
C TRP A 105 -18.43 1.29 12.60
N GLU A 106 -19.74 1.07 12.63
CA GLU A 106 -20.49 0.43 11.55
C GLU A 106 -21.42 1.50 10.96
N TRP A 107 -21.32 1.76 9.65
CA TRP A 107 -22.11 2.74 8.88
C TRP A 107 -21.78 4.23 9.05
N SER A 108 -21.57 4.77 10.26
CA SER A 108 -21.26 6.20 10.43
C SER A 108 -20.35 6.51 11.62
N VAL A 109 -19.51 7.55 11.46
CA VAL A 109 -18.60 8.04 12.51
C VAL A 109 -19.38 8.63 13.70
N GLU A 110 -20.60 9.12 13.48
CA GLU A 110 -21.49 9.68 14.50
C GLU A 110 -21.98 8.61 15.47
N ALA A 111 -22.21 7.39 14.98
CA ALA A 111 -22.59 6.24 15.79
C ALA A 111 -21.39 5.40 16.22
N ALA A 112 -20.16 5.92 16.07
CA ALA A 112 -18.96 5.19 16.45
C ALA A 112 -18.90 4.89 17.95
N ASP A 113 -18.39 3.71 18.26
CA ASP A 113 -18.00 3.28 19.60
C ASP A 113 -16.60 3.81 19.90
N PHE A 114 -16.46 4.52 21.01
CA PHE A 114 -15.19 5.00 21.54
C PHE A 114 -14.78 4.14 22.74
N SER A 115 -13.57 3.60 22.72
CA SER A 115 -13.03 2.80 23.82
C SER A 115 -11.58 3.14 24.12
N VAL A 116 -11.21 3.00 25.39
CA VAL A 116 -9.83 3.08 25.85
C VAL A 116 -9.46 1.75 26.50
N HIS A 117 -8.42 1.13 25.99
CA HIS A 117 -7.84 -0.09 26.53
C HIS A 117 -6.51 0.28 27.19
N SER A 118 -6.41 0.07 28.50
CA SER A 118 -5.20 0.40 29.25
C SER A 118 -4.96 -0.63 30.35
N LEU A 119 -3.69 -0.89 30.66
CA LEU A 119 -3.30 -1.57 31.89
C LEU A 119 -3.25 -0.61 33.10
N GLU A 120 -3.15 0.70 32.84
CA GLU A 120 -3.26 1.72 33.86
C GLU A 120 -4.75 1.94 34.21
N PRO A 121 -5.13 2.04 35.49
CA PRO A 121 -6.54 2.14 35.89
C PRO A 121 -7.27 3.35 35.30
N GLU A 122 -6.59 4.50 35.21
CA GLU A 122 -7.17 5.77 34.79
C GLU A 122 -6.09 6.58 34.01
N PRO A 123 -5.79 6.21 32.75
CA PRO A 123 -4.73 6.84 31.98
C PRO A 123 -5.07 8.29 31.56
N PHE A 124 -6.34 8.66 31.62
CA PHE A 124 -6.89 9.95 31.19
C PHE A 124 -8.00 10.41 32.15
N SER A 125 -8.11 11.72 32.34
CA SER A 125 -9.26 12.31 33.04
C SER A 125 -10.52 12.28 32.17
N SER A 126 -11.69 12.51 32.76
CA SER A 126 -12.95 12.59 32.01
C SER A 126 -12.92 13.66 30.91
N ASP A 127 -12.31 14.81 31.19
CA ASP A 127 -12.21 15.92 30.21
C ASP A 127 -11.27 15.55 29.06
N ASP A 128 -10.17 14.84 29.36
CA ASP A 128 -9.23 14.32 28.35
C ASP A 128 -9.94 13.31 27.43
N LEU A 129 -10.76 12.42 27.99
CA LEU A 129 -11.51 11.42 27.22
C LEU A 129 -12.49 12.10 26.24
N VAL A 130 -13.20 13.14 26.68
CA VAL A 130 -14.10 13.91 25.82
C VAL A 130 -13.34 14.62 24.70
N ALA A 131 -12.18 15.19 25.01
CA ALA A 131 -11.32 15.84 24.02
C ALA A 131 -10.78 14.84 22.98
N LEU A 132 -10.28 13.68 23.44
CA LEU A 132 -9.78 12.60 22.59
C LEU A 132 -10.87 12.02 21.69
N GLU A 133 -12.04 11.72 22.24
CA GLU A 133 -13.17 11.20 21.46
C GLU A 133 -13.59 12.19 20.38
N ARG A 134 -13.76 13.47 20.75
CA ARG A 134 -14.15 14.52 19.79
C ARG A 134 -13.13 14.64 18.67
N TRP A 135 -11.85 14.73 19.03
CA TRP A 135 -10.77 14.83 18.04
C TRP A 135 -10.71 13.60 17.13
N LEU A 136 -10.83 12.38 17.66
CA LEU A 136 -10.84 11.16 16.83
C LEU A 136 -12.03 11.13 15.87
N ARG A 137 -13.21 11.58 16.30
CA ARG A 137 -14.39 11.67 15.42
C ARG A 137 -14.16 12.70 14.31
N ASP A 138 -13.61 13.86 14.63
CA ASP A 138 -13.29 14.91 13.65
C ASP A 138 -12.22 14.43 12.66
N ALA A 139 -11.16 13.77 13.15
CA ALA A 139 -10.13 13.15 12.32
C ALA A 139 -10.70 12.06 11.41
N ALA A 140 -11.54 11.16 11.93
CA ALA A 140 -12.18 10.11 11.15
C ALA A 140 -13.06 10.66 10.03
N ARG A 141 -13.82 11.75 10.27
CA ARG A 141 -14.59 12.42 9.20
C ARG A 141 -13.69 12.99 8.12
N ARG A 142 -12.61 13.67 8.51
CA ARG A 142 -11.66 14.26 7.55
C ARG A 142 -10.97 13.18 6.72
N LEU A 143 -10.51 12.10 7.35
CA LEU A 143 -9.91 10.96 6.67
C LEU A 143 -10.89 10.31 5.69
N ALA A 144 -12.16 10.15 6.09
CA ALA A 144 -13.20 9.63 5.21
C ALA A 144 -13.47 10.55 4.01
N SER A 145 -13.47 11.88 4.18
CA SER A 145 -13.67 12.82 3.08
C SER A 145 -12.47 12.94 2.14
N GLU A 146 -11.25 12.68 2.63
CA GLU A 146 -10.01 12.77 1.85
C GLU A 146 -9.52 11.39 1.36
N ALA A 147 -10.31 10.31 1.50
CA ALA A 147 -9.85 8.95 1.22
C ALA A 147 -9.28 8.78 -0.20
N ASP A 148 -9.95 9.31 -1.21
CA ASP A 148 -9.48 9.27 -2.60
C ASP A 148 -8.21 10.12 -2.80
N ALA A 149 -8.11 11.27 -2.11
CA ALA A 149 -6.94 12.13 -2.14
C ALA A 149 -5.72 11.46 -1.46
N VAL A 150 -5.97 10.67 -0.41
CA VAL A 150 -4.94 9.86 0.25
C VAL A 150 -4.37 8.84 -0.73
N GLU A 151 -5.21 8.03 -1.37
CA GLU A 151 -4.74 7.02 -2.32
C GLU A 151 -4.04 7.64 -3.55
N ALA A 152 -4.52 8.78 -4.05
CA ALA A 152 -3.87 9.51 -5.13
C ALA A 152 -2.49 10.05 -4.72
N ALA A 153 -2.35 10.60 -3.51
CA ALA A 153 -1.08 11.11 -3.01
C ALA A 153 -0.08 9.97 -2.74
N VAL A 154 -0.52 8.86 -2.18
CA VAL A 154 0.29 7.65 -1.96
C VAL A 154 0.80 7.10 -3.29
N THR A 155 -0.09 6.95 -4.28
CA THR A 155 0.26 6.49 -5.63
C THR A 155 1.34 7.38 -6.25
N ARG A 156 1.17 8.71 -6.16
CA ARG A 156 2.18 9.67 -6.64
C ARG A 156 3.53 9.47 -5.96
N VAL A 157 3.57 9.37 -4.63
CA VAL A 157 4.83 9.17 -3.89
C VAL A 157 5.54 7.92 -4.38
N VAL A 158 4.81 6.81 -4.52
CA VAL A 158 5.38 5.56 -5.04
C VAL A 158 5.89 5.73 -6.47
N ASP A 159 5.12 6.33 -7.38
CA ASP A 159 5.52 6.51 -8.77
C ASP A 159 6.74 7.44 -8.92
N ASP A 160 6.82 8.52 -8.15
CA ASP A 160 7.98 9.42 -8.12
C ASP A 160 9.24 8.68 -7.65
N VAL A 161 9.13 7.90 -6.57
CA VAL A 161 10.25 7.15 -5.99
C VAL A 161 10.73 6.03 -6.92
N VAL A 162 9.79 5.31 -7.53
CA VAL A 162 10.08 4.27 -8.54
C VAL A 162 10.70 4.87 -9.79
N SER A 163 10.37 6.12 -10.13
CA SER A 163 11.01 6.88 -11.20
C SER A 163 12.41 7.40 -10.82
N GLY A 164 12.86 7.14 -9.59
CA GLY A 164 14.18 7.49 -9.09
C GLY A 164 14.26 8.85 -8.41
N LEU A 165 13.14 9.50 -8.10
CA LEU A 165 13.13 10.78 -7.39
C LEU A 165 13.24 10.56 -5.88
N ASP A 166 14.10 11.35 -5.22
CA ASP A 166 14.21 11.39 -3.75
C ASP A 166 13.28 12.45 -3.12
N ARG A 167 12.47 13.12 -3.93
CA ARG A 167 11.46 14.08 -3.49
C ARG A 167 10.19 13.92 -4.31
N SER A 168 9.08 13.67 -3.63
CA SER A 168 7.73 13.71 -4.21
C SER A 168 7.01 14.95 -3.71
N ALA A 169 6.44 15.71 -4.64
CA ALA A 169 5.67 16.90 -4.30
C ALA A 169 4.38 16.97 -5.12
N PRO A 170 3.30 17.52 -4.56
CA PRO A 170 2.09 17.75 -5.33
C PRO A 170 2.37 18.64 -6.54
N PRO A 171 1.65 18.45 -7.66
CA PRO A 171 1.72 19.37 -8.77
C PRO A 171 1.44 20.77 -8.25
N ARG A 172 2.35 21.72 -8.47
CA ARG A 172 2.10 23.10 -8.10
C ARG A 172 0.83 23.55 -8.82
N LEU A 173 -0.22 23.88 -8.08
CA LEU A 173 -1.34 24.63 -8.62
C LEU A 173 -0.74 25.94 -9.13
N THR A 174 -0.59 26.06 -10.45
CA THR A 174 -0.23 27.32 -11.09
C THR A 174 -1.43 28.24 -11.04
N SER A 175 -1.84 28.67 -9.86
CA SER A 175 -2.57 29.92 -9.67
C SER A 175 -1.53 31.04 -9.76
N THR A 176 -1.12 31.36 -10.98
CA THR A 176 -0.60 32.70 -11.24
C THR A 176 -1.73 33.65 -10.87
N PRO A 177 -1.54 34.61 -9.93
CA PRO A 177 -2.49 35.69 -9.81
C PRO A 177 -2.42 36.41 -11.15
N ALA A 178 -3.47 36.28 -11.98
CA ALA A 178 -3.68 37.25 -13.03
C ALA A 178 -3.90 38.57 -12.31
N ASP A 179 -2.97 39.51 -12.49
CA ASP A 179 -3.15 40.88 -12.06
C ASP A 179 -4.52 41.40 -12.50
N GLY A 180 -5.35 41.78 -11.53
CA GLY A 180 -6.54 42.61 -11.74
C GLY A 180 -7.86 41.86 -11.94
N ASP A 181 -8.52 41.46 -10.84
CA ASP A 181 -9.66 42.23 -10.31
C ASP A 181 -10.13 41.52 -9.03
N ALA A 182 -10.18 42.27 -7.93
CA ALA A 182 -10.75 41.80 -6.68
C ALA A 182 -12.27 41.69 -6.86
N VAL A 183 -12.74 40.49 -7.18
CA VAL A 183 -14.10 40.07 -6.86
C VAL A 183 -13.98 39.24 -5.59
N ASP A 184 -14.42 39.85 -4.49
CA ASP A 184 -14.69 39.24 -3.21
C ASP A 184 -15.85 38.24 -3.38
N ASP A 185 -15.56 37.09 -3.99
CA ASP A 185 -16.35 35.88 -3.78
C ASP A 185 -15.71 35.17 -2.61
N SER A 186 -16.41 35.18 -1.47
CA SER A 186 -16.17 34.31 -0.34
C SER A 186 -16.38 32.85 -0.78
N ASP A 187 -15.42 32.31 -1.51
CA ASP A 187 -15.34 30.91 -1.84
C ASP A 187 -14.71 30.24 -0.62
N ASP A 188 -15.57 29.63 0.18
CA ASP A 188 -15.31 28.92 1.44
C ASP A 188 -14.52 27.61 1.19
N ALA A 189 -13.63 27.62 0.20
CA ALA A 189 -12.70 26.54 -0.07
C ALA A 189 -11.66 26.54 1.05
N PRO A 190 -11.60 25.48 1.89
CA PRO A 190 -10.65 25.42 2.97
C PRO A 190 -9.24 25.52 2.37
N GLY A 191 -8.47 26.53 2.81
CA GLY A 191 -7.10 26.72 2.36
C GLY A 191 -6.29 25.44 2.56
N ARG A 192 -5.43 25.09 1.60
CA ARG A 192 -4.50 23.97 1.71
C ARG A 192 -3.10 24.47 2.06
N THR A 193 -2.36 23.67 2.81
CA THR A 193 -0.95 23.87 3.14
C THR A 193 -0.16 22.60 2.86
N ILE A 194 1.17 22.70 2.83
CA ILE A 194 2.05 21.56 2.60
C ILE A 194 2.47 20.97 3.94
N GLY A 195 2.12 19.69 4.17
CA GLY A 195 2.75 18.83 5.18
C GLY A 195 3.92 18.06 4.56
N THR A 196 4.94 17.75 5.36
CA THR A 196 6.14 17.05 4.89
C THR A 196 6.46 15.86 5.77
N ALA A 197 6.88 14.76 5.15
CA ALA A 197 7.39 13.57 5.81
C ALA A 197 8.72 13.12 5.18
N VAL A 198 9.57 12.48 5.99
CA VAL A 198 10.77 11.80 5.51
C VAL A 198 10.52 10.30 5.61
N LEU A 199 10.55 9.61 4.46
CA LEU A 199 10.26 8.18 4.34
C LEU A 199 11.54 7.45 3.94
N GLY A 200 12.03 6.57 4.78
CA GLY A 200 13.15 5.71 4.45
C GLY A 200 12.69 4.49 3.65
N THR A 201 13.44 4.12 2.61
CA THR A 201 13.05 3.07 1.69
C THR A 201 14.25 2.38 1.03
N ARG A 202 14.04 1.15 0.56
CA ARG A 202 14.95 0.43 -0.34
C ARG A 202 14.35 0.25 -1.75
N VAL A 203 13.34 1.05 -2.13
CA VAL A 203 12.83 1.06 -3.50
C VAL A 203 13.91 1.64 -4.43
N ALA A 204 14.28 0.89 -5.44
CA ALA A 204 15.22 1.28 -6.48
C ALA A 204 14.54 2.18 -7.52
N GLY A 205 15.31 3.12 -8.08
CA GLY A 205 14.94 3.79 -9.32
C GLY A 205 15.16 2.88 -10.55
N PRO A 206 14.86 3.37 -11.76
CA PRO A 206 15.00 2.61 -12.98
C PRO A 206 16.46 2.19 -13.22
N ASN A 207 16.70 0.92 -13.53
CA ASN A 207 18.02 0.45 -13.90
C ASN A 207 18.26 0.68 -15.41
N ALA A 208 18.94 1.78 -15.75
CA ALA A 208 19.25 2.13 -17.14
C ALA A 208 20.14 1.09 -17.88
N GLY A 209 20.78 0.18 -17.16
CA GLY A 209 21.58 -0.91 -17.72
C GLY A 209 20.81 -2.22 -17.95
N SER A 210 19.56 -2.31 -17.51
CA SER A 210 18.70 -3.48 -17.71
C SER A 210 17.75 -3.24 -18.89
N GLY A 211 17.49 -4.29 -19.68
CA GLY A 211 16.42 -4.27 -20.69
C GLY A 211 15.01 -4.11 -20.08
N HIS A 212 14.89 -4.31 -18.77
CA HIS A 212 13.65 -4.29 -18.00
C HIS A 212 13.70 -3.20 -16.93
N GLY A 213 13.43 -1.96 -17.32
CA GLY A 213 13.56 -0.79 -16.43
C GLY A 213 12.61 -0.81 -15.21
N ARG A 214 11.42 -1.42 -15.35
CA ARG A 214 10.44 -1.63 -14.27
C ARG A 214 9.65 -2.90 -14.52
N VAL A 215 9.51 -3.72 -13.47
CA VAL A 215 8.71 -4.95 -13.47
C VAL A 215 7.68 -4.87 -12.35
N ASP A 216 6.43 -5.13 -12.68
CA ASP A 216 5.32 -5.18 -11.72
C ASP A 216 4.92 -6.63 -11.44
N VAL A 217 4.57 -6.91 -10.19
CA VAL A 217 4.01 -8.20 -9.77
C VAL A 217 2.49 -8.09 -9.80
N ARG A 218 1.82 -9.06 -10.44
CA ARG A 218 0.36 -9.12 -10.54
C ARG A 218 -0.14 -10.47 -10.04
N LEU A 219 -1.30 -10.46 -9.38
CA LEU A 219 -2.03 -11.68 -9.05
C LEU A 219 -2.90 -12.06 -10.26
N PRO A 220 -2.73 -13.25 -10.86
CA PRO A 220 -3.45 -13.67 -12.05
C PRO A 220 -4.86 -14.18 -11.76
N ASP A 221 -5.16 -14.64 -10.52
CA ASP A 221 -6.48 -15.11 -10.11
C ASP A 221 -6.72 -14.85 -8.61
N PRO A 222 -7.83 -14.19 -8.20
CA PRO A 222 -8.24 -14.12 -6.79
C PRO A 222 -8.42 -15.48 -6.11
N GLY A 223 -8.65 -16.55 -6.88
CA GLY A 223 -8.79 -17.93 -6.40
C GLY A 223 -7.46 -18.65 -6.11
N ASP A 224 -6.33 -18.10 -6.55
CA ASP A 224 -4.98 -18.62 -6.27
C ASP A 224 -4.04 -17.48 -5.86
N PRO A 225 -4.19 -16.95 -4.62
CA PRO A 225 -3.33 -15.86 -4.13
C PRO A 225 -1.87 -16.29 -3.96
N GLY A 226 -1.57 -17.59 -4.03
CA GLY A 226 -0.21 -18.12 -3.94
C GLY A 226 0.58 -18.00 -5.24
N HIS A 227 -0.07 -17.67 -6.36
CA HIS A 227 0.55 -17.57 -7.67
C HIS A 227 0.61 -16.11 -8.13
N GLU A 228 1.79 -15.66 -8.53
CA GLU A 228 2.09 -14.28 -8.93
C GLU A 228 2.81 -14.28 -10.28
N VAL A 229 2.56 -13.26 -11.09
CA VAL A 229 3.24 -13.06 -12.38
C VAL A 229 4.04 -11.77 -12.38
N LEU A 230 5.22 -11.81 -12.97
CA LEU A 230 6.14 -10.68 -13.11
C LEU A 230 6.08 -10.17 -14.54
N VAL A 231 5.70 -8.90 -14.71
CA VAL A 231 5.41 -8.30 -16.01
C VAL A 231 6.24 -7.04 -16.21
N ASP A 232 6.93 -6.95 -17.34
CA ASP A 232 7.58 -5.72 -17.77
C ASP A 232 6.54 -4.63 -18.01
N VAL A 233 6.70 -3.48 -17.34
CA VAL A 233 5.71 -2.40 -17.39
C VAL A 233 5.67 -1.71 -18.75
N SER A 234 6.84 -1.57 -19.40
CA SER A 234 6.97 -0.83 -20.65
C SER A 234 6.42 -1.61 -21.85
N THR A 235 6.56 -2.93 -21.83
CA THR A 235 6.17 -3.81 -22.93
C THR A 235 4.91 -4.63 -22.64
N GLY A 236 4.50 -4.72 -21.37
CA GLY A 236 3.44 -5.63 -20.92
C GLY A 236 3.82 -7.11 -21.00
N ARG A 237 5.09 -7.43 -21.25
CA ARG A 237 5.59 -8.79 -21.46
C ARG A 237 5.67 -9.54 -20.13
N LEU A 238 5.18 -10.77 -20.12
CA LEU A 238 5.36 -11.70 -19.01
C LEU A 238 6.83 -12.17 -18.97
N LEU A 239 7.47 -12.07 -17.80
CA LEU A 239 8.88 -12.41 -17.59
C LEU A 239 9.06 -13.65 -16.69
N GLY A 240 8.10 -13.90 -15.79
CA GLY A 240 8.18 -15.05 -14.91
C GLY A 240 7.00 -15.19 -13.96
N HIS A 241 7.07 -16.25 -13.18
CA HIS A 241 6.09 -16.64 -12.17
C HIS A 241 6.76 -16.78 -10.82
N ARG A 242 6.03 -16.45 -9.76
CA ARG A 242 6.31 -16.89 -8.40
C ARG A 242 5.15 -17.72 -7.88
N THR A 243 5.46 -18.84 -7.24
CA THR A 243 4.46 -19.71 -6.60
C THR A 243 4.88 -19.96 -5.16
N THR A 244 3.96 -19.72 -4.24
CA THR A 244 4.11 -20.09 -2.84
C THR A 244 3.84 -21.58 -2.67
N LEU A 245 4.84 -22.31 -2.19
CA LEU A 245 4.72 -23.73 -1.86
C LEU A 245 4.31 -23.86 -0.39
N ALA A 246 3.15 -24.45 -0.15
CA ALA A 246 2.58 -24.61 1.18
C ALA A 246 2.25 -26.09 1.48
N ASP A 247 2.34 -26.47 2.75
CA ASP A 247 1.90 -27.75 3.28
C ASP A 247 0.85 -27.48 4.35
N GLU A 248 -0.33 -28.09 4.25
CA GLU A 248 -1.49 -27.82 5.13
C GLU A 248 -1.87 -26.33 5.30
N GLY A 249 -1.48 -25.47 4.33
CA GLY A 249 -1.71 -24.03 4.38
C GLY A 249 -0.54 -23.20 4.92
N ASP A 250 0.50 -23.86 5.45
CA ASP A 250 1.72 -23.19 5.92
C ASP A 250 2.76 -23.10 4.79
N PRO A 251 3.15 -21.89 4.37
CA PRO A 251 4.16 -21.73 3.33
C PRO A 251 5.53 -22.19 3.84
N TRP A 252 6.20 -23.06 3.09
CA TRP A 252 7.54 -23.60 3.39
C TRP A 252 8.62 -23.15 2.38
N ALA A 253 8.24 -22.79 1.15
CA ALA A 253 9.15 -22.24 0.14
C ALA A 253 8.45 -21.37 -0.91
N PHE A 254 9.25 -20.67 -1.70
CA PHE A 254 8.81 -19.87 -2.84
C PHE A 254 9.57 -20.31 -4.09
N ARG A 255 8.82 -20.60 -5.16
CA ARG A 255 9.38 -21.08 -6.42
C ARG A 255 9.23 -20.01 -7.49
N TYR A 256 10.35 -19.61 -8.08
CA TYR A 256 10.47 -18.63 -9.13
C TYR A 256 10.77 -19.35 -10.45
N VAL A 257 10.01 -19.04 -11.50
CA VAL A 257 10.13 -19.69 -12.82
C VAL A 257 10.16 -18.61 -13.90
N VAL A 258 11.21 -18.57 -14.70
CA VAL A 258 11.31 -17.72 -15.90
C VAL A 258 10.42 -18.32 -16.99
N VAL A 259 9.62 -17.49 -17.67
CA VAL A 259 8.79 -18.00 -18.76
C VAL A 259 9.62 -18.36 -19.99
N ASP A 260 9.17 -19.38 -20.71
CA ASP A 260 9.76 -19.72 -22.00
C ASP A 260 9.30 -18.77 -23.12
N GLU A 261 9.95 -18.86 -24.29
CA GLU A 261 9.63 -18.01 -25.46
C GLU A 261 8.18 -18.16 -25.95
N VAL A 262 7.51 -19.27 -25.65
CA VAL A 262 6.13 -19.54 -26.08
C VAL A 262 5.14 -18.81 -25.19
N GLU A 263 5.38 -18.78 -23.89
CA GLU A 263 4.55 -18.07 -22.91
C GLU A 263 4.82 -16.54 -22.91
N ALA A 264 6.04 -16.12 -23.22
CA ALA A 264 6.41 -14.71 -23.29
C ALA A 264 5.75 -13.92 -24.44
N GLY A 265 5.24 -14.60 -25.47
CA GLY A 265 4.71 -13.98 -26.69
C GLY A 265 5.81 -13.53 -27.68
N PRO A 266 5.44 -13.04 -28.88
CA PRO A 266 6.41 -12.67 -29.90
C PRO A 266 7.19 -11.41 -29.50
N ALA A 267 8.48 -11.55 -29.18
CA ALA A 267 9.38 -10.41 -29.01
C ALA A 267 10.77 -10.71 -29.61
N GLU A 268 11.29 -9.76 -30.38
CA GLU A 268 12.70 -9.73 -30.83
C GLU A 268 13.59 -9.29 -29.65
N GLY A 269 14.45 -10.18 -29.14
CA GLY A 269 15.48 -9.86 -28.14
C GLY A 269 15.82 -11.04 -27.21
N PRO A 270 17.09 -11.20 -26.80
CA PRO A 270 17.58 -12.40 -26.11
C PRO A 270 16.93 -12.56 -24.73
N ALA A 271 16.71 -13.81 -24.31
CA ALA A 271 16.31 -14.19 -22.96
C ALA A 271 17.43 -13.86 -21.95
N ASP A 272 17.46 -12.62 -21.45
CA ASP A 272 18.44 -12.11 -20.49
C ASP A 272 17.95 -12.17 -19.04
N VAL A 273 16.75 -12.71 -18.81
CA VAL A 273 16.16 -12.90 -17.48
C VAL A 273 16.63 -14.20 -16.85
N VAL A 274 17.17 -14.12 -15.63
CA VAL A 274 17.49 -15.27 -14.79
C VAL A 274 16.58 -15.33 -13.56
N PRO A 275 16.43 -16.49 -12.88
CA PRO A 275 15.57 -16.58 -11.69
C PRO A 275 15.92 -15.61 -10.57
N ALA A 276 17.19 -15.20 -10.45
CA ALA A 276 17.63 -14.19 -9.48
C ALA A 276 17.03 -12.80 -9.75
N ASP A 277 16.76 -12.45 -11.01
CA ASP A 277 16.10 -11.19 -11.37
C ASP A 277 14.65 -11.21 -10.89
N LEU A 278 13.96 -12.35 -11.01
CA LEU A 278 12.58 -12.50 -10.53
C LEU A 278 12.48 -12.31 -9.02
N VAL A 279 13.44 -12.85 -8.25
CA VAL A 279 13.54 -12.65 -6.80
C VAL A 279 13.73 -11.15 -6.50
N HIS A 280 14.68 -10.51 -7.17
CA HIS A 280 14.95 -9.10 -6.97
C HIS A 280 13.74 -8.21 -7.29
N TRP A 281 13.03 -8.45 -8.39
CA TRP A 281 11.84 -7.69 -8.76
C TRP A 281 10.67 -7.93 -7.81
N HIS A 282 10.53 -9.14 -7.27
CA HIS A 282 9.57 -9.44 -6.21
C HIS A 282 9.90 -8.71 -4.91
N ASP A 283 11.18 -8.68 -4.48
CA ASP A 283 11.62 -7.90 -3.32
C ASP A 283 11.30 -6.40 -3.52
N GLN A 284 11.57 -5.86 -4.71
CA GLN A 284 11.21 -4.48 -5.06
C GLN A 284 9.69 -4.24 -5.08
N HIS A 285 8.86 -5.25 -5.39
CA HIS A 285 7.41 -5.14 -5.22
C HIS A 285 7.02 -4.99 -3.75
N ILE A 286 7.57 -5.82 -2.85
CA ILE A 286 7.31 -5.71 -1.41
C ILE A 286 7.76 -4.34 -0.87
N GLN A 287 8.96 -3.88 -1.25
CA GLN A 287 9.46 -2.56 -0.83
C GLN A 287 8.54 -1.41 -1.29
N ARG A 288 7.93 -1.52 -2.47
CA ARG A 288 6.94 -0.54 -2.96
C ARG A 288 5.64 -0.57 -2.16
N GLN A 289 5.17 -1.75 -1.76
CA GLN A 289 4.00 -1.87 -0.88
C GLN A 289 4.28 -1.26 0.49
N MET A 290 5.44 -1.55 1.09
CA MET A 290 5.86 -0.95 2.36
C MET A 290 5.96 0.58 2.26
N LEU A 291 6.56 1.11 1.18
CA LEU A 291 6.60 2.55 0.93
C LEU A 291 5.20 3.17 0.81
N ALA A 292 4.26 2.47 0.15
CA ALA A 292 2.89 2.94 0.03
C ALA A 292 2.21 3.03 1.40
N ASP A 293 2.44 2.03 2.25
CA ASP A 293 1.91 2.01 3.62
C ASP A 293 2.53 3.10 4.50
N ASP A 294 3.84 3.33 4.41
CA ASP A 294 4.54 4.41 5.11
C ASP A 294 4.04 5.79 4.66
N ALA A 295 3.87 6.00 3.36
CA ALA A 295 3.33 7.24 2.81
C ALA A 295 1.89 7.48 3.26
N ARG A 296 1.06 6.42 3.29
CA ARG A 296 -0.33 6.48 3.78
C ARG A 296 -0.35 6.84 5.26
N GLN A 297 0.47 6.16 6.06
CA GLN A 297 0.56 6.39 7.50
C GLN A 297 0.99 7.83 7.80
N ALA A 298 1.98 8.36 7.07
CA ALA A 298 2.41 9.74 7.21
C ALA A 298 1.30 10.74 6.88
N LEU A 299 0.58 10.53 5.78
CA LEU A 299 -0.53 11.41 5.40
C LEU A 299 -1.71 11.35 6.39
N VAL A 300 -2.02 10.15 6.91
CA VAL A 300 -3.06 9.98 7.95
C VAL A 300 -2.74 10.82 9.18
N HIS A 301 -1.48 10.84 9.63
CA HIS A 301 -1.05 11.67 10.77
C HIS A 301 -1.21 13.15 10.47
N LEU A 302 -0.72 13.60 9.31
CA LEU A 302 -0.79 15.01 8.91
C LEU A 302 -2.25 15.49 8.80
N LEU A 303 -3.15 14.68 8.22
CA LEU A 303 -4.58 14.98 8.16
C LEU A 303 -5.25 15.02 9.54
N ALA A 304 -4.80 14.19 10.48
CA ALA A 304 -5.26 14.21 11.87
C ALA A 304 -4.65 15.36 12.71
N GLY A 305 -3.75 16.16 12.13
CA GLY A 305 -3.08 17.28 12.81
C GLY A 305 -1.84 16.90 13.62
N LEU A 306 -1.38 15.66 13.48
CA LEU A 306 -0.17 15.15 14.11
C LEU A 306 1.05 15.43 13.22
N ASP A 307 2.23 15.33 13.80
CA ASP A 307 3.46 15.31 13.02
C ASP A 307 3.57 13.97 12.30
N ALA A 308 4.20 13.95 11.12
CA ALA A 308 4.46 12.68 10.43
C ALA A 308 5.33 11.79 11.34
N PRO A 309 5.01 10.48 11.46
CA PRO A 309 5.76 9.58 12.31
C PRO A 309 7.21 9.50 11.82
N ALA A 310 8.15 9.29 12.73
CA ALA A 310 9.53 9.00 12.35
C ALA A 310 9.54 7.73 11.48
N SER A 311 10.17 7.77 10.31
CA SER A 311 10.29 6.59 9.47
C SER A 311 11.00 5.47 10.23
N VAL A 312 10.41 4.28 10.23
CA VAL A 312 11.04 3.07 10.76
C VAL A 312 12.24 2.75 9.88
N GLY A 313 13.44 3.05 10.38
CA GLY A 313 14.66 2.53 9.77
C GLY A 313 14.68 1.01 9.90
N TYR A 314 14.36 0.27 8.83
CA TYR A 314 14.55 -1.18 8.78
C TYR A 314 16.04 -1.49 8.65
N ARG A 315 16.81 -1.21 9.71
CA ARG A 315 18.18 -1.70 9.85
C ARG A 315 18.08 -3.22 10.02
N GLY A 316 18.54 -3.94 8.99
CA GLY A 316 18.93 -5.35 9.13
C GLY A 316 20.19 -5.44 9.97
#